data_AF-A0A5S3YLY6-F1
#
_entry.id   AF-A0A5S3YLY6-F1
#
_cell.length_a   1.000
_cell.length_b   1.000
_cell.length_c   1.000
_cell.angle_alpha   90.00
_cell.angle_beta   90.00
_cell.angle_gamma   90.00
#
_symmetry.space_group_name_H-M   'P 1'
#
loop_
_entity.id
_entity.type
_entity.pdbx_description
1 polymer ?
#
loop_
_entity_poly.entity_id
_entity_poly.type
_entity_poly.pdbx_seq_one_letter_code
_entity_poly.pdbx_strand_id
1 'polypeptide(L)'
;IKGNMLASATGNDLDAIAARYNLSRQAASSNIHEKESDTRFRRRIQMVFEGLNTAGSKQAYQFHALSADPRVKDVYVHSPQPCVVELTVLSHEGHGLPSTELVEKLRNHF
;
A
#
# COMPACT_ATOMS: atom_id res chain seq x y z
N ILE A 1 16.19 -19.38 12.54
CA ILE A 1 15.03 -18.73 13.24
C ILE A 1 14.73 -17.32 12.68
N LYS A 2 15.25 -16.92 11.50
CA LYS A 2 15.01 -15.55 10.96
C LYS A 2 13.64 -15.35 10.27
N GLY A 3 12.94 -16.43 9.93
CA GLY A 3 11.67 -16.39 9.18
C GLY A 3 10.44 -15.96 9.98
N ASN A 4 10.47 -15.98 11.32
CA ASN A 4 9.29 -15.70 12.14
C ASN A 4 9.14 -14.23 12.56
N MET A 5 10.15 -13.40 12.29
CA MET A 5 10.17 -11.98 12.68
C MET A 5 10.01 -11.10 11.45
N LEU A 6 9.08 -10.15 11.50
CA LEU A 6 8.78 -9.24 10.38
C LEU A 6 10.03 -8.50 9.86
N ALA A 7 10.93 -8.11 10.77
CA ALA A 7 12.15 -7.39 10.44
C ALA A 7 13.12 -8.18 9.54
N SER A 8 13.12 -9.52 9.63
CA SER A 8 14.09 -10.39 8.95
C SER A 8 13.49 -11.42 7.98
N ALA A 9 12.17 -11.65 8.04
CA ALA A 9 11.48 -12.59 7.16
C ALA A 9 11.48 -12.11 5.71
N THR A 10 11.67 -13.02 4.76
CA THR A 10 11.73 -12.75 3.31
C THR A 10 10.97 -13.83 2.53
N GLY A 11 10.52 -13.53 1.31
CA GLY A 11 9.82 -14.49 0.45
C GLY A 11 8.60 -15.13 1.12
N ASN A 12 8.52 -16.46 1.08
CA ASN A 12 7.37 -17.23 1.61
C ASN A 12 7.17 -17.06 3.12
N ASP A 13 8.24 -16.83 3.89
CA ASP A 13 8.13 -16.60 5.34
C ASP A 13 7.37 -15.28 5.61
N LEU A 14 7.65 -14.24 4.82
CA LEU A 14 6.96 -12.96 4.90
C LEU A 14 5.48 -13.10 4.51
N ASP A 15 5.20 -13.94 3.51
CA ASP A 15 3.84 -14.24 3.06
C ASP A 15 3.02 -14.96 4.13
N ALA A 16 3.64 -15.91 4.84
CA ALA A 16 3.01 -16.61 5.96
C ALA A 16 2.69 -15.66 7.14
N ILE A 17 3.52 -14.65 7.40
CA ILE A 17 3.23 -13.60 8.39
C ILE A 17 2.05 -12.74 7.92
N ALA A 18 2.07 -12.30 6.66
CA ALA A 18 1.04 -11.45 6.08
C ALA A 18 -0.35 -12.12 6.04
N ALA A 19 -0.39 -13.43 5.82
CA ALA A 19 -1.63 -14.20 5.77
C ALA A 19 -2.45 -14.10 7.08
N ARG A 20 -1.80 -13.88 8.24
CA ARG A 20 -2.47 -13.66 9.53
C ARG A 20 -3.33 -12.38 9.56
N TYR A 21 -3.03 -11.47 8.65
CA TYR A 21 -3.62 -10.15 8.53
C TYR A 21 -4.47 -10.01 7.25
N ASN A 22 -4.82 -11.12 6.59
CA ASN A 22 -5.52 -11.15 5.30
C ASN A 22 -4.83 -10.32 4.20
N LEU A 23 -3.50 -10.20 4.26
CA LEU A 23 -2.72 -9.54 3.21
C LEU A 23 -2.06 -10.55 2.28
N SER A 24 -2.04 -10.20 1.00
CA SER A 24 -1.31 -10.90 -0.05
C SER A 24 -0.48 -9.92 -0.89
N ARG A 25 0.55 -10.46 -1.54
CA ARG A 25 1.37 -9.69 -2.48
C ARG A 25 0.54 -9.25 -3.66
N GLN A 26 0.70 -8.00 -4.06
CA GLN A 26 0.17 -7.54 -5.32
C GLN A 26 1.06 -8.01 -6.48
N ALA A 27 0.46 -8.18 -7.67
CA ALA A 27 1.22 -8.28 -8.91
C ALA A 27 1.92 -6.93 -9.17
N ALA A 28 3.16 -6.95 -9.65
CA ALA A 28 3.87 -5.74 -10.06
C ALA A 28 3.20 -5.18 -11.33
N SER A 29 3.29 -3.86 -11.51
CA SER A 29 2.53 -3.18 -12.55
C SER A 29 2.84 -3.76 -13.93
N SER A 30 1.78 -4.09 -14.69
CA SER A 30 1.78 -4.70 -16.04
C SER A 30 2.17 -6.18 -16.18
N ASN A 31 2.95 -6.76 -15.26
CA ASN A 31 3.37 -8.17 -15.34
C ASN A 31 2.76 -9.01 -14.21
N ILE A 32 1.79 -9.87 -14.54
CA ILE A 32 1.17 -10.81 -13.59
C ILE A 32 2.21 -11.75 -12.94
N HIS A 33 3.34 -11.98 -13.60
CA HIS A 33 4.41 -12.84 -13.12
C HIS A 33 5.41 -12.16 -12.18
N GLU A 34 5.50 -10.83 -12.20
CA GLU A 34 6.35 -10.11 -11.26
C GLU A 34 5.55 -9.82 -10.00
N LYS A 35 6.09 -10.20 -8.84
CA LYS A 35 5.43 -9.96 -7.55
C LYS A 35 5.99 -8.72 -6.89
N GLU A 36 5.17 -8.09 -6.06
CA GLU A 36 5.59 -7.06 -5.12
C GLU A 36 6.87 -7.43 -4.36
N SER A 37 7.79 -6.47 -4.24
CA SER A 37 9.05 -6.64 -3.50
C SER A 37 8.83 -6.84 -2.00
N ASP A 38 9.73 -7.58 -1.34
CA ASP A 38 9.67 -7.81 0.11
C ASP A 38 9.70 -6.51 0.91
N THR A 39 10.40 -5.48 0.42
CA THR A 39 10.49 -4.19 1.12
C THR A 39 9.15 -3.46 1.12
N ARG A 40 8.46 -3.40 -0.01
CA ARG A 40 7.12 -2.80 -0.09
C ARG A 40 6.10 -3.65 0.68
N PHE A 41 6.15 -4.96 0.52
CA PHE A 41 5.18 -5.84 1.16
C PHE A 41 5.30 -5.76 2.69
N ARG A 42 6.53 -5.75 3.21
CA ARG A 42 6.79 -5.53 4.64
C ARG A 42 6.23 -4.19 5.13
N ARG A 43 6.41 -3.11 4.36
CA ARG A 43 5.84 -1.79 4.69
C ARG A 43 4.31 -1.89 4.82
N ARG A 44 3.62 -2.55 3.88
CA ARG A 44 2.16 -2.76 3.96
C ARG A 44 1.76 -3.58 5.18
N ILE A 45 2.49 -4.65 5.50
CA ILE A 45 2.22 -5.47 6.69
C ILE A 45 2.35 -4.62 7.98
N GLN A 46 3.36 -3.76 8.07
CA GLN A 46 3.52 -2.86 9.22
C GLN A 46 2.36 -1.89 9.39
N MET A 47 1.73 -1.47 8.29
CA MET A 47 0.61 -0.52 8.29
C MET A 47 -0.77 -1.18 8.41
N VAL A 48 -0.87 -2.51 8.52
CA VAL A 48 -2.15 -3.24 8.62
C VAL A 48 -3.05 -2.67 9.70
N PHE A 49 -2.49 -2.39 10.89
CA PHE A 49 -3.29 -1.93 12.01
C PHE A 49 -3.89 -0.54 11.78
N GLU A 50 -3.25 0.27 10.95
CA GLU A 50 -3.79 1.56 10.50
C GLU A 50 -4.97 1.37 9.54
N GLY A 51 -4.97 0.28 8.76
CA GLY A 51 -6.07 -0.09 7.87
C GLY A 51 -7.32 -0.63 8.59
N LEU A 52 -7.21 -1.02 9.86
CA LEU A 52 -8.38 -1.39 10.68
C LEU A 52 -9.12 -0.16 11.23
N ASN A 53 -8.55 1.04 11.04
CA ASN A 53 -9.12 2.27 11.54
C ASN A 53 -10.29 2.74 10.67
N THR A 54 -11.48 2.83 11.26
CA THR A 54 -12.69 3.33 10.59
C THR A 54 -12.81 4.86 10.62
N ALA A 55 -12.11 5.55 11.53
CA ALA A 55 -12.22 6.99 11.73
C ALA A 55 -11.35 7.83 10.78
N GLY A 56 -10.63 7.20 9.83
CA GLY A 56 -9.89 7.90 8.77
C GLY A 56 -8.64 8.65 9.27
N SER A 57 -7.74 7.98 10.01
CA SER A 57 -6.43 8.59 10.31
C SER A 57 -5.61 8.80 9.04
N LYS A 58 -4.62 9.68 9.11
CA LYS A 58 -3.65 9.93 8.03
C LYS A 58 -3.05 8.62 7.50
N GLN A 59 -2.65 7.72 8.41
CA GLN A 59 -2.01 6.46 8.06
C GLN A 59 -2.99 5.44 7.46
N ALA A 60 -4.27 5.50 7.83
CA ALA A 60 -5.31 4.66 7.22
C ALA A 60 -5.42 4.96 5.71
N TYR A 61 -5.54 6.24 5.33
CA TYR A 61 -5.56 6.65 3.92
C TYR A 61 -4.31 6.20 3.16
N GLN A 62 -3.13 6.28 3.78
CA GLN A 62 -1.88 5.80 3.18
C GLN A 62 -1.91 4.28 2.94
N PHE A 63 -2.35 3.50 3.93
CA PHE A 63 -2.47 2.05 3.81
C PHE A 63 -3.45 1.64 2.71
N HIS A 64 -4.63 2.27 2.67
CA HIS A 64 -5.66 1.98 1.67
C HIS A 64 -5.18 2.36 0.26
N ALA A 65 -4.57 3.54 0.10
CA ALA A 65 -4.06 3.96 -1.20
C ALA A 65 -2.93 3.05 -1.72
N LEU A 66 -2.01 2.61 -0.85
CA LEU A 66 -0.99 1.62 -1.22
C LEU A 66 -1.62 0.26 -1.51
N SER A 67 -2.65 -0.15 -0.79
CA SER A 67 -3.30 -1.45 -1.00
C SER A 67 -4.25 -1.47 -2.21
N ALA A 68 -4.63 -0.32 -2.76
CA ALA A 68 -5.51 -0.22 -3.91
C ALA A 68 -4.82 -0.61 -5.24
N ASP A 69 -3.56 -0.20 -5.44
CA ASP A 69 -2.83 -0.45 -6.68
C ASP A 69 -1.30 -0.54 -6.49
N PRO A 70 -0.62 -1.51 -7.14
CA PRO A 70 0.84 -1.66 -7.09
C PRO A 70 1.61 -0.50 -7.74
N ARG A 71 0.99 0.29 -8.63
CA ARG A 71 1.62 1.46 -9.26
C ARG A 71 1.86 2.60 -8.27
N VAL A 72 1.16 2.60 -7.12
CA VAL A 72 1.35 3.61 -6.07
C VAL A 72 2.66 3.35 -5.33
N LYS A 73 3.61 4.29 -5.46
CA LYS A 73 4.91 4.27 -4.79
C LYS A 73 4.83 4.83 -3.38
N ASP A 74 4.19 5.98 -3.24
CA ASP A 74 3.98 6.63 -1.95
C ASP A 74 2.79 7.58 -1.99
N VAL A 75 2.24 7.90 -0.83
CA VAL A 75 1.11 8.85 -0.71
C VAL A 75 1.30 9.76 0.49
N TYR A 76 1.27 11.06 0.23
CA TYR A 76 1.16 12.06 1.27
C TYR A 76 -0.30 12.42 1.48
N VAL A 77 -0.72 12.51 2.74
CA VAL A 77 -2.11 12.78 3.12
C VAL A 77 -2.13 13.97 4.07
N HIS A 78 -3.00 14.93 3.77
CA HIS A 78 -3.18 16.16 4.53
C HIS A 78 -4.64 16.62 4.50
N SER A 79 -5.09 17.34 5.53
CA SER A 79 -6.44 17.90 5.62
C SER A 79 -6.33 19.40 5.85
N PRO A 80 -6.42 20.24 4.79
CA PRO A 80 -6.25 21.69 4.92
C PRO A 80 -7.43 22.34 5.64
N GLN A 81 -8.61 21.72 5.62
CA GLN A 81 -9.82 22.19 6.27
C GLN A 81 -10.68 20.99 6.71
N PRO A 82 -11.57 21.15 7.70
CA PRO A 82 -12.45 20.08 8.15
C PRO A 82 -13.21 19.43 6.99
N CYS A 83 -13.29 18.10 7.04
CA CYS A 83 -13.97 17.27 6.04
C CYS A 83 -13.39 17.31 4.61
N VAL A 84 -12.19 17.87 4.41
CA VAL A 84 -11.46 17.80 3.14
C VAL A 84 -10.16 17.05 3.34
N VAL A 85 -9.97 15.98 2.59
CA VAL A 85 -8.74 15.17 2.59
C VAL A 85 -8.08 15.30 1.22
N GLU A 86 -6.84 15.75 1.23
CA GLU A 86 -5.98 15.85 0.06
C GLU A 86 -4.97 14.70 0.07
N LEU A 87 -4.98 13.90 -1.00
CA LEU A 87 -4.02 12.82 -1.22
C LEU A 87 -3.09 13.20 -2.39
N THR A 88 -1.80 13.38 -2.09
CA THR A 88 -0.76 13.57 -3.08
C THR A 88 -0.11 12.23 -3.39
N VAL A 89 -0.32 11.71 -4.60
CA VAL A 89 0.09 10.36 -5.00
C VAL A 89 1.36 10.42 -5.83
N LEU A 90 2.35 9.61 -5.45
CA LEU A 90 3.56 9.36 -6.22
C LEU A 90 3.46 8.00 -6.91
N SER A 91 3.63 7.97 -8.23
CA SER A 91 3.59 6.74 -9.04
C SER A 91 4.98 6.10 -9.20
N HIS A 92 5.01 4.79 -9.44
CA HIS A 92 6.18 4.09 -9.97
C HIS A 92 6.41 4.36 -11.46
N GLU A 93 5.35 4.74 -12.18
CA GLU A 93 5.33 5.01 -13.62
C GLU A 93 5.44 6.52 -13.90
N GLY A 94 5.66 6.89 -15.17
CA GLY A 94 5.54 8.28 -15.63
C GLY A 94 6.45 9.29 -14.90
N HIS A 95 7.64 8.87 -14.47
CA HIS A 95 8.55 9.71 -13.66
C HIS A 95 7.93 10.24 -12.36
N GLY A 96 7.01 9.49 -11.76
CA GLY A 96 6.32 9.87 -10.52
C GLY A 96 4.91 10.42 -10.75
N LEU A 97 4.53 10.72 -12.00
CA LEU A 97 3.20 11.20 -12.33
C LEU A 97 2.22 10.02 -12.42
N PRO A 98 1.13 10.02 -11.63
CA PRO A 98 0.09 9.01 -11.75
C PRO A 98 -0.70 9.21 -13.05
N SER A 99 -1.05 8.12 -13.74
CA SER A 99 -1.96 8.16 -14.87
C SER A 99 -3.38 8.49 -14.43
N THR A 100 -4.22 9.00 -15.33
CA THR A 100 -5.63 9.30 -15.04
C THR A 100 -6.38 8.07 -14.54
N GLU A 101 -6.12 6.91 -15.14
CA GLU A 101 -6.67 5.61 -14.72
C GLU A 101 -6.33 5.31 -13.24
N LEU A 102 -5.08 5.54 -12.83
CA LEU A 102 -4.66 5.31 -11.45
C LEU A 102 -5.37 6.26 -10.47
N VAL A 103 -5.52 7.53 -10.85
CA VAL A 103 -6.23 8.53 -10.04
C VAL A 103 -7.71 8.17 -9.89
N GLU A 104 -8.37 7.76 -10.97
CA GLU A 104 -9.78 7.32 -10.94
C GLU A 104 -9.97 6.07 -10.09
N LYS A 105 -9.05 5.10 -10.22
CA LYS A 105 -9.08 3.89 -9.39
C LYS A 105 -8.96 4.21 -7.90
N LEU A 106 -8.08 5.13 -7.54
CA LEU A 106 -7.95 5.58 -6.14
C LEU A 106 -9.19 6.31 -5.66
N ARG A 107 -9.81 7.16 -6.50
CA ARG A 107 -11.07 7.84 -6.15
C ARG A 107 -12.22 6.87 -5.89
N ASN A 108 -12.30 5.77 -6.64
CA ASN A 108 -13.34 4.76 -6.46
C ASN A 108 -13.07 3.80 -5.29
N HIS A 109 -11.85 3.82 -4.73
CA HIS A 109 -11.47 2.94 -3.62
C HIS A 109 -11.94 3.46 -2.26
N PHE A 110 -12.12 4.77 -2.14
CA PHE A 110 -12.59 5.46 -0.92
C PHE A 110 -14.07 5.82 -1.05
#